data_AF-A0A345QRD6-F1
#
_entry.id   AF-A0A345QRD6-F1
#
_cell.length_a   1.000
_cell.length_b   1.000
_cell.length_c   1.000
_cell.angle_alpha   90.00
_cell.angle_beta   90.00
_cell.angle_gamma   90.00
#
_symmetry.space_group_name_H-M   'P 1'
#
loop_
_entity.id
_entity.type
_entity.pdbx_description
1 polymer ?
#
loop_
_entity_poly.entity_id
_entity_poly.type
_entity_poly.pdbx_seq_one_letter_code
_entity_poly.pdbx_strand_id
1 'polypeptide(L)'
;MPRLTPFNVLGLITLIGFLGLQAVERIPELSGSPSEATSLETITGAVTWVRDGDTIEVAKTPIRFESLDCDERGTARGDKATDRMKRLISGQTLTLSERQAIL
;
A
#
# COMPACT_ATOMS: atom_id res chain seq x y z
N MET A 1 -13.48 -19.94 -54.47
CA MET A 1 -13.19 -18.67 -53.76
C MET A 1 -14.51 -18.11 -53.25
N PRO A 2 -14.86 -18.23 -51.96
CA PRO A 2 -16.12 -17.69 -51.46
C PRO A 2 -16.06 -16.16 -51.47
N ARG A 3 -16.93 -15.51 -52.26
CA ARG A 3 -17.11 -14.05 -52.25
C ARG A 3 -17.93 -13.67 -51.03
N LEU A 4 -17.36 -12.89 -50.11
CA LEU A 4 -18.12 -12.29 -49.02
C LEU A 4 -19.08 -11.25 -49.60
N THR A 5 -20.38 -11.49 -49.48
CA THR A 5 -21.41 -10.50 -49.79
C THR A 5 -21.42 -9.42 -48.71
N PRO A 6 -21.78 -8.16 -49.02
CA PRO A 6 -21.73 -7.05 -48.07
C PRO A 6 -22.55 -7.32 -46.79
N PHE A 7 -23.63 -8.10 -46.90
CA PHE A 7 -24.44 -8.55 -45.76
C PHE A 7 -23.67 -9.46 -44.78
N ASN A 8 -22.80 -10.34 -45.28
CA ASN A 8 -21.98 -11.21 -44.42
C ASN A 8 -20.86 -10.45 -43.72
N VAL A 9 -20.33 -9.38 -44.34
CA VAL A 9 -19.31 -8.53 -43.73
C VAL A 9 -19.91 -7.68 -42.62
N LEU A 10 -21.10 -7.10 -42.84
CA LEU A 10 -21.78 -6.29 -41.83
C LEU A 10 -22.20 -7.15 -40.61
N GLY A 11 -22.72 -8.37 -40.86
CA GLY A 11 -23.02 -9.32 -39.80
C GLY A 11 -21.79 -9.72 -38.98
N LEU A 12 -20.64 -9.92 -39.64
CA LEU A 12 -19.38 -10.25 -38.98
C LEU A 12 -18.85 -9.10 -38.12
N ILE A 13 -18.93 -7.85 -38.61
CA ILE A 13 -18.53 -6.66 -37.85
C ILE A 13 -19.40 -6.52 -36.60
N THR A 14 -20.72 -6.72 -36.74
CA THR A 14 -21.66 -6.62 -35.62
C THR A 14 -21.40 -7.72 -34.58
N LEU A 15 -21.11 -8.94 -35.04
CA LEU A 15 -20.79 -10.07 -34.16
C LEU A 15 -19.45 -9.89 -33.43
N ILE A 16 -18.41 -9.42 -34.12
CA ILE A 16 -17.10 -9.13 -33.50
C ILE A 16 -17.22 -7.98 -32.51
N GLY A 17 -17.95 -6.92 -32.85
CA GLY A 17 -18.22 -5.80 -31.94
C GLY A 17 -18.99 -6.25 -30.70
N PHE A 18 -20.01 -7.10 -30.87
CA PHE A 18 -20.78 -7.66 -29.76
C PHE A 18 -19.93 -8.59 -28.88
N LEU A 19 -19.11 -9.47 -29.46
CA LEU A 19 -18.17 -10.32 -28.70
C LEU A 19 -17.10 -9.49 -27.97
N GLY A 20 -16.56 -8.45 -28.61
CA GLY A 20 -15.57 -7.56 -28.01
C GLY A 20 -16.13 -6.72 -26.87
N LEU A 21 -17.38 -6.25 -26.98
CA LEU A 21 -18.04 -5.49 -25.93
C LEU A 21 -18.34 -6.36 -24.70
N GLN A 22 -18.83 -7.59 -24.92
CA GLN A 22 -19.03 -8.57 -23.84
C GLN A 22 -17.70 -9.00 -23.18
N ALA A 23 -16.58 -8.92 -23.91
CA ALA A 23 -15.26 -9.17 -23.34
C ALA A 23 -14.79 -8.00 -22.47
N VAL A 24 -15.01 -6.74 -22.87
CA VAL A 24 -14.68 -5.55 -22.07
C VAL A 24 -15.40 -5.53 -20.73
N GLU A 25 -16.67 -5.92 -20.67
CA GLU A 25 -17.42 -6.05 -19.41
C GLU A 25 -17.00 -7.25 -18.54
N ARG A 26 -16.21 -8.18 -19.11
CA ARG A 26 -15.65 -9.37 -18.45
C ARG A 26 -14.15 -9.29 -18.20
N ILE A 27 -13.53 -8.12 -18.31
CA ILE A 27 -12.17 -7.90 -17.80
C ILE A 27 -12.30 -7.35 -16.38
N PRO A 28 -12.39 -8.19 -15.34
CA PRO A 28 -12.00 -7.76 -14.02
C PRO A 28 -10.45 -7.72 -13.99
N GLU A 29 -9.88 -6.85 -13.18
CA GLU A 29 -8.48 -6.95 -12.73
C GLU A 29 -7.33 -6.44 -13.64
N LEU A 30 -7.51 -5.34 -14.36
CA LEU A 30 -6.36 -4.41 -14.57
C LEU A 30 -6.78 -2.95 -14.53
N SER A 31 -7.80 -2.64 -13.73
CA SER A 31 -8.08 -1.27 -13.31
C SER A 31 -7.99 -1.23 -11.80
N GLY A 32 -6.77 -1.45 -11.28
CA GLY A 32 -6.42 -0.87 -9.99
C GLY A 32 -6.71 0.61 -10.12
N SER A 33 -7.59 1.13 -9.27
CA SER A 33 -8.01 2.52 -9.34
C SER A 33 -6.75 3.41 -9.28
N PRO A 34 -6.60 4.47 -10.09
CA PRO A 34 -5.50 5.43 -9.90
C PRO A 34 -5.56 6.13 -8.52
N SER A 35 -6.63 5.87 -7.75
CA SER A 35 -6.84 6.40 -6.42
C SER A 35 -6.15 5.60 -5.31
N GLU A 36 -5.67 4.39 -5.59
CA GLU A 36 -4.99 3.53 -4.60
C GLU A 36 -3.50 3.87 -4.41
N ALA A 37 -2.93 4.76 -5.24
CA ALA A 37 -1.51 5.10 -5.19
C ALA A 37 -1.18 6.35 -4.33
N THR A 38 -2.15 6.94 -3.62
CA THR A 38 -1.92 8.15 -2.79
C THR A 38 -2.74 8.22 -1.50
N SER A 39 -3.22 7.09 -0.97
CA SER A 39 -3.73 7.11 0.41
C SER A 39 -2.53 7.16 1.36
N LEU A 40 -2.28 8.32 1.95
CA LEU A 40 -1.43 8.41 3.15
C LEU A 40 -2.11 7.60 4.24
N GLU A 41 -1.64 6.37 4.48
CA GLU A 41 -2.10 5.59 5.60
C GLU A 41 -1.65 6.31 6.88
N THR A 42 -2.63 6.91 7.57
CA THR A 42 -2.38 7.66 8.79
C THR A 42 -2.79 6.79 9.97
N ILE A 43 -1.80 6.26 10.68
CA ILE A 43 -2.02 5.50 11.90
C ILE A 43 -1.94 6.50 13.07
N THR A 44 -3.09 6.73 13.71
CA THR A 44 -3.17 7.54 14.93
C THR A 44 -3.50 6.63 16.10
N GLY A 45 -2.66 6.67 17.14
CA GLY A 45 -2.88 5.83 18.31
C GLY A 45 -1.91 6.11 19.44
N ALA A 46 -2.23 5.59 20.61
CA ALA A 46 -1.29 5.55 21.71
C ALA A 46 -0.22 4.49 21.43
N VAL A 47 1.03 4.82 21.72
CA VAL A 47 2.11 3.84 21.70
C VAL A 47 1.88 2.86 22.85
N THR A 48 1.74 1.57 22.52
CA THR A 48 1.55 0.49 23.51
C THR A 48 2.88 0.00 24.06
N TRP A 49 3.94 0.03 23.24
CA TRP A 49 5.25 -0.49 23.61
C TRP A 49 6.39 0.10 22.78
N VAL A 50 7.60 0.17 23.37
CA VAL A 50 8.85 0.46 22.64
C VAL A 50 9.64 -0.82 22.53
N ARG A 51 9.78 -1.33 21.31
CA ARG A 51 10.60 -2.51 21.06
C ARG A 51 12.07 -2.09 21.10
N ASP A 52 12.46 -1.16 20.24
CA ASP A 52 13.83 -0.70 20.03
C ASP A 52 13.89 0.82 19.76
N GLY A 53 15.08 1.35 19.47
CA GLY A 53 15.25 2.76 19.11
C GLY A 53 14.60 3.16 17.79
N ASP A 54 14.39 2.22 16.86
CA ASP A 54 13.79 2.41 15.54
C ASP A 54 12.40 1.77 15.38
N THR A 55 11.97 1.00 16.38
CA THR A 55 10.76 0.18 16.29
C THR A 55 9.88 0.41 17.50
N ILE A 56 8.67 0.93 17.25
CA ILE A 56 7.63 1.14 18.26
C ILE A 56 6.40 0.28 17.94
N GLU A 57 5.54 0.08 18.92
CA GLU A 57 4.25 -0.57 18.72
C GLU A 57 3.13 0.43 18.97
N VAL A 58 2.31 0.67 17.95
CA VAL A 58 1.15 1.56 18.03
C VAL A 58 -0.09 0.71 17.82
N ALA A 59 -1.01 0.71 18.80
CA ALA A 59 -2.23 -0.09 18.74
C ALA A 59 -2.01 -1.58 18.40
N LYS A 60 -0.95 -2.21 18.93
CA LYS A 60 -0.50 -3.59 18.65
C LYS A 60 0.11 -3.84 17.27
N THR A 61 0.29 -2.79 16.46
CA THR A 61 1.00 -2.87 15.18
C THR A 61 2.44 -2.41 15.38
N PRO A 62 3.45 -3.25 15.09
CA PRO A 62 4.84 -2.82 15.10
C PRO A 62 5.09 -1.90 13.90
N ILE A 63 5.59 -0.69 14.18
CA ILE A 63 6.02 0.29 13.18
C ILE A 63 7.53 0.44 13.30
N ARG A 64 8.24 0.14 12.21
CA ARG A 64 9.68 0.34 12.08
C ARG A 64 9.95 1.57 11.20
N PHE A 65 10.83 2.45 11.66
CA PHE A 65 11.25 3.61 10.89
C PHE A 65 12.39 3.19 9.93
N GLU A 66 12.10 3.01 8.64
CA GLU A 66 13.11 2.55 7.67
C GLU A 66 14.35 3.46 7.57
N SER A 67 14.19 4.76 7.83
CA SER A 67 15.28 5.74 7.76
C SER A 67 16.10 5.88 9.06
N LEU A 68 15.77 5.10 10.10
CA LEU A 68 16.45 5.13 11.38
C LEU A 68 16.93 3.72 11.72
N ASP A 69 18.24 3.50 11.74
CA ASP A 69 18.83 2.24 12.18
C ASP A 69 19.47 2.42 13.56
N CYS A 70 19.10 1.57 14.51
CA CYS A 70 19.58 1.61 15.89
C CYS A 70 20.23 0.27 16.23
N ASP A 71 21.32 0.33 17.00
CA ASP A 71 21.92 -0.89 17.55
C ASP A 71 20.88 -1.70 18.34
N GLU A 72 20.96 -3.03 18.26
CA GLU A 72 20.03 -3.91 18.96
C GLU A 72 20.10 -3.75 20.48
N ARG A 73 18.97 -4.00 21.13
CA ARG A 73 18.87 -4.08 22.59
C ARG A 73 19.84 -5.08 23.18
N GLY A 74 20.33 -4.76 24.37
CA GLY A 74 21.39 -5.52 25.04
C GLY A 74 22.79 -5.04 24.68
N THR A 75 22.93 -4.13 23.70
CA THR A 75 24.14 -3.31 23.55
C THR A 75 23.97 -1.99 24.30
N ALA A 76 25.07 -1.43 24.81
CA ALA A 76 25.03 -0.15 25.53
C ALA A 76 24.45 1.01 24.68
N ARG A 77 24.60 0.94 23.36
CA ARG A 77 24.08 1.95 22.42
C ARG A 77 22.60 1.71 22.11
N GLY A 78 22.19 0.46 21.91
CA GLY A 78 20.79 0.09 21.70
C GLY A 78 19.90 0.36 22.92
N ASP A 79 20.40 0.10 24.13
CA ASP A 79 19.67 0.41 25.37
C ASP A 79 19.48 1.92 25.55
N LYS A 80 20.52 2.71 25.24
CA LYS A 80 20.43 4.18 25.27
C LYS A 80 19.45 4.72 24.22
N ALA A 81 19.43 4.14 23.02
CA ALA A 81 18.48 4.49 21.97
C ALA A 81 17.04 4.18 22.39
N THR A 82 16.82 2.99 22.95
CA THR A 82 15.52 2.54 23.49
C THR A 82 15.02 3.48 24.60
N ASP A 83 15.88 3.84 25.55
CA ASP A 83 15.53 4.76 26.64
C ASP A 83 15.21 6.17 26.12
N ARG A 84 15.93 6.62 25.10
CA ARG A 84 15.64 7.91 24.47
C ARG A 84 14.27 7.88 23.78
N MET A 85 13.97 6.82 23.05
CA MET A 85 12.67 6.64 22.38
C MET A 85 11.53 6.62 23.41
N LYS A 86 11.65 5.85 24.50
CA LYS A 86 10.68 5.83 25.60
C LYS A 86 10.39 7.22 26.16
N ARG A 87 11.42 8.05 26.39
CA ARG A 87 11.24 9.43 26.88
C ARG A 87 10.55 10.32 25.86
N LEU A 88 10.84 10.14 24.58
CA LEU A 88 10.27 10.94 23.50
C LEU A 88 8.78 10.67 23.29
N ILE A 89 8.28 9.50 23.65
CA ILE A 89 6.89 9.12 23.40
C ILE A 89 6.05 9.02 24.69
N SER A 90 6.69 8.97 25.86
CA SER A 90 6.00 8.93 27.15
C SER A 90 5.05 10.12 27.30
N GLY A 91 3.75 9.82 27.41
CA GLY A 91 2.70 10.82 27.58
C GLY A 91 2.28 11.54 26.29
N GLN A 92 2.71 11.07 25.12
CA GLN A 92 2.37 11.68 23.83
C GLN A 92 1.50 10.75 22.98
N THR A 93 0.59 11.36 22.21
CA THR A 93 -0.15 10.67 21.14
C THR A 93 0.63 10.89 19.85
N LEU A 94 0.91 9.82 19.11
CA LEU A 94 1.63 9.91 17.85
C LEU A 94 0.66 9.83 16.67
N THR A 95 0.88 10.69 15.69
CA THR A 95 0.27 10.60 14.35
C THR A 95 1.38 10.19 13.39
N LEU A 96 1.28 8.99 12.84
CA LEU A 96 2.22 8.45 11.86
C LEU A 96 1.57 8.55 10.49
N SER A 97 2.27 9.14 9.52
CA SER A 97 1.84 9.22 8.13
C SER A 97 2.83 8.46 7.25
N GLU A 98 2.42 7.34 6.68
CA GLU A 98 3.23 6.63 5.70
C GLU A 98 3.12 7.32 4.34
N ARG A 99 4.23 7.83 3.81
CA ARG A 99 4.31 8.22 2.39
C ARG A 99 4.62 6.96 1.59
N GLN A 100 3.58 6.37 1.00
CA GLN A 100 3.75 5.41 -0.10
C GLN A 100 4.57 6.12 -1.20
N ALA A 101 5.84 5.75 -1.34
CA ALA A 101 6.67 6.21 -2.44
C ALA A 101 6.22 5.46 -3.70
N ILE A 102 5.56 6.18 -4.61
CA ILE A 102 5.24 5.66 -5.94
C ILE A 102 6.59 5.43 -6.65
N LEU A 103 6.95 4.17 -6.85
CA LEU A 103 8.09 3.75 -7.67
C LEU A 103 7.80 3.95 -9.16
#